data_AF-A0A1B8DHR4-F1
#
_entry.id   AF-A0A1B8DHR4-F1
#
_cell.length_a   1.000
_cell.length_b   1.000
_cell.length_c   1.000
_cell.angle_alpha   90.00
_cell.angle_beta   90.00
_cell.angle_gamma   90.00
#
_symmetry.space_group_name_H-M   'P 1'
#
loop_
_entity.id
_entity.type
_entity.pdbx_description
1 polymer ?
#
loop_
_entity_poly.entity_id
_entity_poly.type
_entity_poly.pdbx_seq_one_letter_code
_entity_poly.pdbx_strand_id
1 'polypeptide(L)'
;MRAYWYDNLPGDQREPDDSGRELEQVDALASERSYKNRDVYETKVKSFFAEHMHEDEEIRYIRDGKGYFDVRNEGDEWVRILLEKDDLIILPAGIYHRFTTDASNFIVAMRLFKEEPKWTPLNRGPDVDINPYRQEYVDKTLKV
;
A
#
# COMPACT_ATOMS: atom_id res chain seq x y z
N MET A 1 -10.79 -0.67 11.02
CA MET A 1 -10.04 -1.61 10.15
C MET A 1 -10.94 -2.72 9.61
N ARG A 2 -10.86 -3.00 8.30
CA ARG A 2 -11.52 -4.12 7.62
C ARG A 2 -10.55 -4.76 6.62
N ALA A 3 -10.65 -6.07 6.37
CA ALA A 3 -9.80 -6.78 5.41
C ALA A 3 -10.61 -7.63 4.45
N TYR A 4 -10.16 -7.72 3.19
CA TYR A 4 -10.85 -8.38 2.08
C TYR A 4 -9.85 -9.11 1.19
N TRP A 5 -10.29 -10.14 0.48
CA TRP A 5 -9.51 -10.74 -0.60
C TRP A 5 -9.47 -9.78 -1.79
N TYR A 6 -8.29 -9.58 -2.35
CA TYR A 6 -8.11 -8.74 -3.53
C TYR A 6 -8.31 -9.57 -4.80
N ASP A 7 -9.17 -9.11 -5.70
CA ASP A 7 -9.62 -9.89 -6.86
C ASP A 7 -8.65 -9.88 -8.06
N ASN A 8 -7.61 -9.03 -8.02
CA ASN A 8 -6.60 -8.85 -9.08
C ASN A 8 -7.17 -8.46 -10.45
N LEU A 9 -8.39 -7.92 -10.52
CA LEU A 9 -8.95 -7.50 -11.79
C LEU A 9 -8.26 -6.22 -12.31
N PRO A 10 -8.06 -6.07 -13.64
CA PRO A 10 -7.57 -4.82 -14.21
C PRO A 10 -8.57 -3.68 -13.91
N GLY A 11 -8.11 -2.58 -13.31
CA GLY A 11 -8.98 -1.47 -12.90
C GLY A 11 -8.24 -0.36 -12.15
N ASP A 12 -8.99 0.61 -11.61
CA ASP A 12 -8.43 1.62 -10.71
C ASP A 12 -8.17 0.98 -9.34
N GLN A 13 -6.90 0.90 -8.97
CA GLN A 13 -6.40 0.25 -7.75
C GLN A 13 -6.92 0.92 -6.47
N ARG A 14 -7.48 2.12 -6.57
CA ARG A 14 -8.07 2.92 -5.48
C ARG A 14 -9.51 2.56 -5.16
N GLU A 15 -10.13 1.71 -5.97
CA GLU A 15 -11.47 1.21 -5.70
C GLU A 15 -11.44 0.14 -4.60
N PRO A 16 -12.57 -0.10 -3.91
CA PRO A 16 -12.66 -1.19 -2.93
C PRO A 16 -12.51 -2.58 -3.55
N ASP A 17 -12.70 -2.69 -4.87
CA ASP A 17 -12.81 -3.93 -5.64
C ASP A 17 -13.94 -4.86 -5.11
N ASP A 18 -15.14 -4.26 -4.91
CA ASP A 18 -16.43 -4.94 -4.69
C ASP A 18 -17.39 -4.65 -5.86
N SER A 19 -17.91 -5.69 -6.50
CA SER A 19 -18.34 -5.79 -7.92
C SER A 19 -19.62 -5.04 -8.39
N GLY A 20 -19.85 -3.78 -7.99
CA GLY A 20 -21.20 -3.14 -8.05
C GLY A 20 -21.63 -2.08 -9.09
N ARG A 21 -20.76 -1.51 -9.97
CA ARG A 21 -20.99 -0.42 -11.01
C ARG A 21 -21.09 1.04 -10.48
N GLU A 22 -20.77 2.14 -11.19
CA GLU A 22 -19.86 2.58 -12.30
C GLU A 22 -19.88 4.14 -12.29
N LEU A 23 -18.79 4.88 -12.61
CA LEU A 23 -18.86 6.30 -13.05
C LEU A 23 -17.64 6.74 -13.89
N GLU A 24 -17.90 7.17 -15.13
CA GLU A 24 -16.99 7.98 -15.96
C GLU A 24 -16.93 9.45 -15.49
N GLN A 25 -15.84 10.15 -15.88
CA GLN A 25 -15.61 11.61 -15.93
C GLN A 25 -14.74 12.22 -14.81
N VAL A 26 -13.44 11.91 -14.84
CA VAL A 26 -12.40 12.70 -14.13
C VAL A 26 -11.47 13.41 -15.12
N ASP A 27 -11.24 12.84 -16.31
CA ASP A 27 -10.32 13.39 -17.30
C ASP A 27 -10.81 14.69 -17.96
N ALA A 28 -12.13 14.86 -18.10
CA ALA A 28 -12.73 16.07 -18.68
C ALA A 28 -12.55 17.31 -17.77
N LEU A 29 -12.68 17.13 -16.45
CA LEU A 29 -12.59 18.22 -15.47
C LEU A 29 -11.17 18.73 -15.27
N ALA A 30 -10.18 17.85 -15.42
CA ALA A 30 -8.77 18.18 -15.23
C ALA A 30 -8.20 19.02 -16.39
N SER A 31 -8.68 18.75 -17.62
CA SER A 31 -8.30 19.49 -18.82
C SER A 31 -8.88 20.92 -18.82
N GLU A 32 -10.09 21.10 -18.31
CA GLU A 32 -10.78 22.41 -18.27
C GLU A 32 -10.10 23.43 -17.33
N ARG A 33 -9.44 22.98 -16.26
CA ARG A 33 -8.98 23.86 -15.17
C ARG A 33 -7.47 24.14 -15.11
N SER A 34 -6.70 23.67 -16.11
CA SER A 34 -5.28 24.01 -16.28
C SER A 34 -4.38 23.80 -15.03
N TYR A 35 -4.51 22.66 -14.34
CA TYR A 35 -3.62 22.32 -13.22
C TYR A 35 -2.20 21.98 -13.72
N LYS A 36 -1.21 22.81 -13.36
CA LYS A 36 0.17 22.76 -13.92
C LYS A 36 1.22 21.98 -13.10
N ASN A 37 0.88 21.40 -11.95
CA ASN A 37 1.83 20.66 -11.12
C ASN A 37 1.38 19.19 -10.94
N ARG A 38 1.79 18.30 -11.84
CA ARG A 38 1.58 16.84 -11.72
C ARG A 38 2.86 16.05 -11.37
N ASP A 39 4.05 16.64 -11.53
CA ASP A 39 5.30 15.88 -11.63
C ASP A 39 5.98 15.42 -10.32
N VAL A 40 5.42 15.67 -9.13
CA VAL A 40 6.04 15.22 -7.85
C VAL A 40 5.11 14.32 -7.03
N TYR A 41 3.80 14.41 -7.24
CA TYR A 41 2.81 13.62 -6.52
C TYR A 41 2.62 12.24 -7.13
N GLU A 42 2.48 12.16 -8.47
CA GLU A 42 2.23 10.88 -9.16
C GLU A 42 3.39 9.89 -9.00
N THR A 43 4.64 10.35 -9.04
CA THR A 43 5.83 9.50 -8.86
C THR A 43 5.90 8.88 -7.47
N LYS A 44 5.54 9.64 -6.42
CA LYS A 44 5.51 9.12 -5.04
C LYS A 44 4.38 8.11 -4.85
N VAL A 45 3.18 8.43 -5.36
CA VAL A 45 2.04 7.51 -5.31
C VAL A 45 2.37 6.19 -6.03
N LYS A 46 2.97 6.26 -7.23
CA LYS A 46 3.45 5.08 -7.96
C LYS A 46 4.48 4.28 -7.17
N SER A 47 5.40 4.94 -6.46
CA SER A 47 6.40 4.25 -5.66
C SER A 47 5.81 3.50 -4.45
N PHE A 48 4.75 4.03 -3.84
CA PHE A 48 4.08 3.35 -2.73
C PHE A 48 3.25 2.15 -3.19
N PHE A 49 2.74 2.21 -4.43
CA PHE A 49 1.96 1.12 -4.99
C PHE A 49 2.81 -0.01 -5.59
N ALA A 50 4.06 0.25 -5.96
CA ALA A 50 4.99 -0.80 -6.33
C ALA A 50 5.12 -1.78 -5.16
N GLU A 51 4.96 -3.08 -5.41
CA GLU A 51 5.10 -4.09 -4.36
C GLU A 51 6.54 -4.09 -3.81
N HIS A 52 6.68 -3.92 -2.50
CA HIS A 52 7.96 -3.80 -1.82
C HIS A 52 7.93 -4.38 -0.41
N MET A 53 9.11 -4.47 0.21
CA MET A 53 9.29 -4.73 1.63
C MET A 53 10.23 -3.71 2.27
N HIS A 54 10.26 -3.72 3.60
CA HIS A 54 11.21 -2.98 4.42
C HIS A 54 11.98 -3.93 5.34
N GLU A 55 13.20 -3.53 5.72
CA GLU A 55 14.04 -4.25 6.70
C GLU A 55 13.64 -3.94 8.15
N ASP A 56 12.83 -2.89 8.35
CA ASP A 56 12.23 -2.50 9.62
C ASP A 56 10.70 -2.60 9.55
N GLU A 57 10.03 -2.51 10.70
CA GLU A 57 8.56 -2.44 10.74
C GLU A 57 8.03 -1.17 10.05
N GLU A 58 6.96 -1.31 9.27
CA GLU A 58 6.20 -0.18 8.75
C GLU A 58 4.98 0.06 9.65
N ILE A 59 5.05 1.12 10.45
CA ILE A 59 3.98 1.51 11.38
C ILE A 59 3.26 2.76 10.87
N ARG A 60 1.93 2.69 10.78
CA ARG A 60 1.07 3.81 10.37
C ARG A 60 -0.15 3.93 11.28
N TYR A 61 -0.35 5.12 11.83
CA TYR A 61 -1.56 5.49 12.55
C TYR A 61 -2.32 6.56 11.77
N ILE A 62 -3.57 6.27 11.38
CA ILE A 62 -4.35 7.15 10.51
C ILE A 62 -5.02 8.24 11.35
N ARG A 63 -4.73 9.51 11.04
CA ARG A 63 -5.28 10.69 11.72
C ARG A 63 -6.51 11.23 11.00
N ASP A 64 -6.58 11.03 9.69
CA ASP A 64 -7.71 11.42 8.85
C ASP A 64 -7.66 10.73 7.48
N GLY A 65 -8.78 10.74 6.75
CA GLY A 65 -8.90 10.09 5.45
C GLY A 65 -8.79 8.56 5.52
N LYS A 66 -8.48 7.93 4.39
CA LYS A 66 -8.44 6.47 4.26
C LYS A 66 -7.58 5.98 3.09
N GLY A 67 -7.18 4.72 3.17
CA GLY A 67 -6.43 4.05 2.13
C GLY A 67 -6.30 2.56 2.37
N TYR A 68 -5.67 1.89 1.42
CA TYR A 68 -5.49 0.45 1.41
C TYR A 68 -4.02 0.09 1.58
N PHE A 69 -3.77 -0.83 2.50
CA PHE A 69 -2.54 -1.62 2.51
C PHE A 69 -2.87 -3.00 1.96
N ASP A 70 -2.24 -3.37 0.86
CA ASP A 70 -2.32 -4.73 0.36
C ASP A 70 -1.10 -5.50 0.86
N VAL A 71 -1.30 -6.70 1.41
CA VAL A 71 -0.24 -7.59 1.92
C VAL A 71 -0.36 -8.98 1.29
N ARG A 72 0.75 -9.72 1.18
CA ARG A 72 0.73 -11.12 0.73
C ARG A 72 0.37 -12.06 1.88
N ASN A 73 -0.56 -12.99 1.64
CA ASN A 73 -0.83 -14.11 2.54
C ASN A 73 0.22 -15.25 2.35
N GLU A 74 0.02 -16.38 3.04
CA GLU A 74 0.87 -17.58 2.90
C GLU A 74 0.87 -18.18 1.49
N GLY A 75 -0.26 -18.10 0.79
CA GLY A 75 -0.41 -18.53 -0.61
C GLY A 75 0.11 -17.52 -1.64
N ASP A 76 0.77 -16.45 -1.20
CA ASP A 76 1.23 -15.34 -2.03
C ASP A 76 0.09 -14.60 -2.76
N GLU A 77 -1.12 -14.63 -2.20
CA GLU A 77 -2.30 -13.91 -2.66
C GLU A 77 -2.44 -12.57 -1.93
N TRP A 78 -3.03 -11.58 -2.60
CA TRP A 78 -3.25 -10.26 -2.03
C TRP A 78 -4.43 -10.24 -1.06
N VAL A 79 -4.17 -9.72 0.14
CA VAL A 79 -5.18 -9.33 1.13
C VAL A 79 -5.17 -7.81 1.25
N ARG A 80 -6.31 -7.19 0.95
CA ARG A 80 -6.51 -5.74 1.03
C ARG A 80 -7.01 -5.36 2.41
N ILE A 81 -6.32 -4.44 3.07
CA ILE A 81 -6.66 -3.92 4.39
C ILE A 81 -7.05 -2.45 4.26
N LEU A 82 -8.32 -2.14 4.50
CA LEU A 82 -8.81 -0.77 4.61
C LEU A 82 -8.45 -0.20 5.97
N LEU A 83 -7.72 0.92 5.95
CA LEU A 83 -7.44 1.75 7.11
C LEU A 83 -8.18 3.08 7.00
N GLU A 84 -8.86 3.44 8.07
CA GLU A 84 -9.56 4.71 8.24
C GLU A 84 -9.05 5.42 9.49
N LYS A 85 -9.53 6.64 9.74
CA LYS A 85 -9.20 7.41 10.95
C LYS A 85 -9.24 6.54 12.21
N ASP A 86 -8.21 6.70 13.02
CA ASP A 86 -7.94 6.01 14.28
C ASP A 86 -7.52 4.54 14.16
N ASP A 87 -7.36 3.99 12.96
CA ASP A 87 -6.71 2.70 12.75
C ASP A 87 -5.17 2.80 12.89
N LEU A 88 -4.58 1.79 13.52
CA LEU A 88 -3.13 1.55 13.60
C LEU A 88 -2.80 0.24 12.89
N ILE A 89 -1.83 0.26 11.98
CA ILE A 89 -1.24 -0.95 11.39
C ILE A 89 0.26 -1.00 11.71
N ILE A 90 0.74 -2.23 11.93
CA ILE A 90 2.16 -2.56 12.04
C ILE A 90 2.40 -3.68 11.03
N LEU A 91 3.17 -3.39 10.00
CA LEU A 91 3.64 -4.40 9.04
C LEU A 91 5.02 -4.87 9.49
N PRO A 92 5.23 -6.18 9.71
CA PRO A 92 6.52 -6.70 10.14
C PRO A 92 7.58 -6.53 9.05
N ALA A 93 8.85 -6.42 9.45
CA ALA A 93 9.97 -6.46 8.52
C ALA A 93 9.89 -7.70 7.61
N GLY A 94 10.23 -7.54 6.33
CA GLY A 94 10.26 -8.63 5.36
C GLY A 94 8.91 -9.02 4.74
N ILE A 95 7.78 -8.44 5.16
CA ILE A 95 6.48 -8.66 4.49
C ILE A 95 6.40 -7.90 3.16
N TYR A 96 5.94 -8.57 2.11
CA TYR A 96 5.60 -7.89 0.87
C TYR A 96 4.26 -7.18 1.00
N HIS A 97 4.27 -5.88 0.67
CA HIS A 97 3.12 -5.02 0.76
C HIS A 97 3.17 -3.89 -0.26
N ARG A 98 2.06 -3.16 -0.37
CA ARG A 98 1.95 -1.91 -1.11
C ARG A 98 0.88 -1.04 -0.49
N PHE A 99 0.93 0.26 -0.79
CA PHE A 99 -0.06 1.23 -0.32
C PHE A 99 -0.67 2.01 -1.48
N THR A 100 -1.97 2.27 -1.38
CA THR A 100 -2.68 3.28 -2.18
C THR A 100 -3.69 4.03 -1.33
N THR A 101 -3.96 5.28 -1.68
CA THR A 101 -5.19 5.94 -1.22
C THR A 101 -6.41 5.26 -1.81
N ASP A 102 -7.58 5.50 -1.22
CA ASP A 102 -8.84 5.16 -1.88
C ASP A 102 -9.20 6.22 -2.94
N ALA A 103 -10.39 6.10 -3.53
CA ALA A 103 -10.94 7.04 -4.51
C ALA A 103 -10.99 8.52 -4.03
N SER A 104 -11.02 8.77 -2.71
CA SER A 104 -11.00 10.13 -2.15
C SER A 104 -9.63 10.81 -2.28
N ASN A 105 -8.56 10.05 -2.58
CA ASN A 105 -7.18 10.53 -2.73
C ASN A 105 -6.64 11.30 -1.52
N PHE A 106 -7.18 11.03 -0.34
CA PHE A 106 -6.86 11.76 0.87
C PHE A 106 -6.61 10.83 2.05
N ILE A 107 -5.42 10.94 2.63
CA ILE A 107 -5.05 10.29 3.87
C ILE A 107 -4.05 11.16 4.64
N VAL A 108 -4.19 11.19 5.96
CA VAL A 108 -3.20 11.76 6.86
C VAL A 108 -2.76 10.65 7.79
N ALA A 109 -1.53 10.18 7.62
CA ALA A 109 -0.95 9.13 8.46
C ALA A 109 0.20 9.68 9.29
N MET A 110 0.19 9.38 10.58
CA MET A 110 1.35 9.49 11.45
C MET A 110 2.23 8.25 11.26
N ARG A 111 3.52 8.47 11.07
CA ARG A 111 4.50 7.40 10.90
C ARG A 111 5.27 7.23 12.21
N LEU A 112 5.40 6.00 12.69
CA LEU A 112 6.16 5.68 13.90
C LEU A 112 7.36 4.80 13.55
N PHE A 113 8.47 5.00 14.26
CA PHE A 113 9.71 4.25 14.07
C PHE A 113 10.30 3.89 15.42
N LYS A 114 10.96 2.74 15.47
CA LYS A 114 11.72 2.33 16.64
C LYS A 114 13.06 3.06 16.73
N GLU A 115 13.72 3.25 15.58
CA GLU A 115 15.04 3.89 15.43
C GLU A 115 15.00 4.92 14.29
N GLU A 116 16.14 5.51 13.92
CA GLU A 116 16.18 6.38 12.74
C GLU A 116 15.68 5.65 11.48
N PRO A 117 14.72 6.23 10.75
CA PRO A 117 13.99 5.51 9.72
C PRO A 117 14.85 5.23 8.49
N LYS A 118 15.00 3.94 8.14
CA LYS A 118 15.43 3.53 6.81
C LYS A 118 14.23 3.52 5.86
N TRP A 119 14.12 4.57 5.07
CA TRP A 119 12.97 4.77 4.19
C TRP A 119 12.97 3.96 2.91
N THR A 120 14.06 3.26 2.59
CA THR A 120 14.27 2.70 1.26
C THR A 120 13.36 1.48 1.06
N PRO A 121 12.34 1.56 0.18
CA PRO A 121 11.59 0.38 -0.20
C PRO A 121 12.48 -0.55 -1.02
N LEU A 122 12.44 -1.84 -0.71
CA LEU A 122 13.06 -2.88 -1.53
C LEU A 122 11.97 -3.52 -2.38
N ASN A 123 11.89 -3.13 -3.65
CA ASN A 123 10.88 -3.64 -4.58
C ASN A 123 11.05 -5.15 -4.76
N ARG A 124 9.94 -5.87 -4.84
CA ARG A 124 9.94 -7.33 -4.97
C ARG A 124 10.74 -7.79 -6.19
N GLY A 125 11.57 -8.81 -5.99
CA GLY A 125 12.39 -9.43 -7.02
C GLY A 125 13.36 -10.45 -6.43
N PRO A 126 14.04 -11.25 -7.27
CA PRO A 126 14.90 -12.36 -6.81
C PRO A 126 16.00 -11.93 -5.84
N ASP A 127 16.56 -10.73 -6.02
CA ASP A 127 17.61 -10.19 -5.16
C ASP A 127 17.08 -9.80 -3.77
N VAL A 128 15.80 -9.46 -3.68
CA VAL A 128 15.12 -9.13 -2.41
C VAL A 128 14.60 -10.39 -1.73
N ASP A 129 14.24 -11.43 -2.49
CA ASP A 129 13.83 -12.72 -1.92
C ASP A 129 14.94 -13.33 -1.06
N ILE A 130 16.21 -13.12 -1.39
CA ILE A 130 17.37 -13.58 -0.60
C ILE A 130 17.78 -12.63 0.55
N ASN A 131 17.07 -11.51 0.74
CA ASN A 131 17.38 -10.56 1.82
C ASN A 131 17.22 -11.26 3.19
N PRO A 132 18.14 -11.06 4.17
CA PRO A 132 18.06 -11.71 5.47
C PRO A 132 16.74 -11.47 6.23
N TYR A 133 16.19 -10.26 6.17
CA TYR A 133 14.92 -9.93 6.83
C TYR A 133 13.74 -10.62 6.14
N ARG A 134 13.80 -10.77 4.81
CA ARG A 134 12.81 -11.55 4.06
C ARG A 134 12.86 -13.02 4.44
N GLN A 135 14.06 -13.61 4.47
CA GLN A 135 14.26 -15.00 4.85
C GLN A 135 13.80 -15.26 6.29
N GLU A 136 14.12 -14.36 7.22
CA GLU A 136 13.65 -14.44 8.61
C GLU A 136 12.13 -14.37 8.72
N TYR A 137 11.48 -13.45 7.97
CA TYR A 137 10.01 -13.36 7.92
C TYR A 137 9.39 -14.67 7.41
N VAL A 138 9.91 -15.22 6.31
CA VAL A 138 9.45 -16.49 5.72
C VAL A 138 9.61 -17.63 6.72
N ASP A 139 10.79 -17.73 7.35
CA ASP A 139 11.11 -18.79 8.30
C ASP A 139 10.23 -18.76 9.55
N LYS A 140 9.89 -17.57 10.05
CA LYS A 140 9.08 -17.41 11.26
C LYS A 140 7.58 -17.49 11.03
N THR A 141 7.12 -17.07 9.85
CA THR A 141 5.69 -16.79 9.62
C THR A 141 5.06 -17.73 8.60
N LEU A 142 5.82 -18.19 7.60
CA LEU A 142 5.28 -18.96 6.47
C LEU A 142 5.69 -20.43 6.47
N LYS A 143 6.72 -20.82 7.24
CA LYS A 143 7.09 -22.22 7.44
C LYS A 143 6.31 -22.80 8.63
N VAL A 144 5.30 -23.63 8.32
CA VAL A 144 4.57 -24.47 9.29
C VAL A 144 5.33 -25.77 9.52
#